data_AF-A0A7V9GSX2-F1
#
_entry.id   AF-A0A7V9GSX2-F1
#
_cell.length_a   1.000
_cell.length_b   1.000
_cell.length_c   1.000
_cell.angle_alpha   90.00
_cell.angle_beta   90.00
_cell.angle_gamma   90.00
#
_symmetry.space_group_name_H-M   'P 1'
#
loop_
_entity.id
_entity.type
_entity.pdbx_description
1 polymer ?
#
loop_
_entity_poly.entity_id
_entity_poly.type
_entity_poly.pdbx_seq_one_letter_code
_entity_poly.pdbx_strand_id
1 'polypeptide(L)'
;MRIYAVSPLARLVMFVFSLALMAVIYFAVVKPALDDADKQTSRALDQSQQALDQGQKQLDASQKRIDEASKESGGTSGSTKGATDEASKRLDNASKLTGCLADAGTDVSAVQDCQAKYAP
;
A
#
# COMPACT_ATOMS: atom_id res chain seq x y z
N MET A 1 -9.77 56.52 -3.33
CA MET A 1 -9.92 55.13 -2.85
C MET A 1 -10.66 55.15 -1.51
N ARG A 2 -11.95 54.82 -1.47
CA ARG A 2 -12.67 54.61 -0.21
C ARG A 2 -12.30 53.22 0.29
N ILE A 3 -11.46 53.17 1.32
CA ILE A 3 -11.17 51.94 2.06
C ILE A 3 -12.45 51.63 2.83
N TYR A 4 -13.19 50.60 2.41
CA TYR A 4 -14.35 50.10 3.14
C TYR A 4 -13.86 49.62 4.51
N ALA A 5 -14.17 50.39 5.56
CA ALA A 5 -14.03 49.95 6.94
C ALA A 5 -15.07 48.85 7.18
N VAL A 6 -14.73 47.61 6.81
CA VAL A 6 -15.57 46.44 7.06
C VAL A 6 -15.67 46.28 8.57
N SER A 7 -16.89 46.41 9.11
CA SER A 7 -17.15 46.30 10.53
C SER A 7 -16.65 44.95 11.07
N PRO A 8 -16.11 44.89 12.31
CA PRO A 8 -15.56 43.66 12.88
C PRO A 8 -16.60 42.53 12.92
N LEU A 9 -17.88 42.89 13.02
CA LEU A 9 -19.02 41.98 12.98
C LEU A 9 -19.20 41.35 11.58
N ALA A 10 -19.04 42.12 10.50
CA ALA A 10 -19.11 41.59 9.14
C ALA A 10 -17.93 40.65 8.81
N ARG A 11 -16.75 40.89 9.39
CA ARG A 11 -15.59 39.99 9.26
C ARG A 11 -15.82 38.65 9.96
N LEU A 12 -16.42 38.66 11.15
CA LEU A 12 -16.77 37.45 11.89
C LEU A 12 -17.80 36.60 11.15
N VAL A 13 -18.84 37.22 10.58
CA VAL A 13 -19.87 36.53 9.79
C VAL A 13 -19.27 35.86 8.56
N MET A 14 -18.36 36.53 7.84
CA MET A 14 -17.65 35.94 6.70
C MET A 14 -16.79 34.73 7.10
N PHE A 15 -16.12 34.80 8.25
CA PHE A 15 -15.25 33.73 8.72
C PHE A 15 -16.04 32.46 9.08
N VAL A 16 -17.15 32.63 9.78
CA VAL A 16 -18.05 31.51 10.15
C VAL A 16 -18.66 30.88 8.90
N PHE A 17 -19.05 31.68 7.91
CA PHE A 17 -19.60 31.18 6.65
C PHE A 17 -18.56 30.39 5.83
N SER A 18 -17.30 30.86 5.82
CA SER A 18 -16.19 30.16 5.16
C SER A 18 -15.90 28.80 5.82
N LEU A 19 -15.90 28.74 7.15
CA LEU A 19 -15.75 27.48 7.90
C LEU A 19 -16.91 26.51 7.65
N ALA A 20 -18.14 27.01 7.59
CA ALA A 20 -19.32 26.20 7.30
C ALA A 20 -19.25 25.59 5.88
N LEU A 21 -18.85 26.38 4.88
CA LEU A 21 -18.63 25.89 3.52
C LEU A 21 -17.54 24.80 3.47
N MET A 22 -16.43 25.01 4.17
CA MET A 22 -15.36 24.02 4.25
C MET A 22 -15.84 22.71 4.91
N ALA A 23 -16.63 22.80 5.98
CA ALA A 23 -17.20 21.64 6.65
C ALA A 23 -18.18 20.86 5.75
N VAL A 24 -19.00 21.55 4.96
CA VAL A 24 -19.91 20.92 3.99
C VAL A 24 -19.12 20.21 2.89
N ILE A 25 -18.10 20.85 2.33
CA ILE A 25 -17.23 20.24 1.31
C ILE A 25 -16.51 19.01 1.90
N TYR A 26 -16.01 19.11 3.13
CA TYR A 26 -15.37 18.00 3.83
C TYR A 26 -16.33 16.81 4.02
N PHE A 27 -17.54 17.05 4.53
CA PHE A 27 -18.50 15.97 4.76
C PHE A 27 -19.08 15.39 3.46
N ALA A 28 -19.31 16.21 2.43
CA ALA A 28 -19.94 15.79 1.19
C ALA A 28 -18.97 15.15 0.20
N VAL A 29 -17.69 15.54 0.22
CA VAL A 29 -16.70 15.08 -0.77
C VAL A 29 -15.58 14.27 -0.11
N VAL A 30 -14.98 14.76 0.97
CA VAL A 30 -13.79 14.14 1.57
C VAL A 30 -14.15 12.85 2.32
N LYS A 31 -15.25 12.83 3.07
CA LYS A 31 -15.70 11.63 3.78
C LYS A 31 -16.03 10.44 2.87
N PRO A 32 -16.88 10.58 1.84
CA PRO A 32 -17.15 9.47 0.94
C PRO A 32 -15.89 9.06 0.15
N ALA A 33 -15.01 10.00 -0.21
CA ALA A 33 -13.74 9.68 -0.85
C ALA A 33 -12.79 8.87 0.05
N LEU A 34 -12.78 9.14 1.36
CA LEU A 34 -12.00 8.37 2.35
C LEU A 34 -12.56 6.95 2.53
N ASP A 35 -13.89 6.79 2.63
CA ASP A 35 -14.56 5.48 2.73
C ASP A 35 -14.33 4.61 1.47
N ASP A 36 -14.35 5.22 0.28
CA ASP A 36 -14.04 4.52 -0.98
C ASP A 36 -12.55 4.18 -1.09
N ALA A 37 -11.66 5.05 -0.59
CA ALA A 37 -10.22 4.79 -0.57
C ALA A 37 -9.87 3.61 0.35
N ASP A 38 -10.49 3.50 1.53
CA ASP A 38 -10.29 2.37 2.45
C ASP A 38 -10.75 1.05 1.81
N LYS A 39 -11.90 1.06 1.11
CA LYS A 39 -12.42 -0.13 0.40
C LYS A 39 -11.57 -0.53 -0.80
N GLN A 40 -11.11 0.44 -1.59
CA GLN A 40 -10.24 0.16 -2.73
C GLN A 40 -8.87 -0.35 -2.26
N THR A 41 -8.32 0.24 -1.20
CA THR A 41 -7.05 -0.19 -0.62
C THR A 41 -7.16 -1.60 -0.06
N SER A 42 -8.22 -1.92 0.67
CA SER A 42 -8.48 -3.28 1.17
C SER A 42 -8.61 -4.30 0.03
N ARG A 43 -9.38 -3.97 -1.02
CA ARG A 43 -9.52 -4.85 -2.20
C ARG A 43 -8.21 -5.03 -2.96
N ALA A 44 -7.44 -3.96 -3.15
CA ALA A 44 -6.14 -4.01 -3.81
C ALA A 44 -5.15 -4.84 -2.99
N LEU A 45 -5.22 -4.78 -1.67
CA LEU A 45 -4.43 -5.62 -0.78
C LEU A 45 -4.82 -7.09 -0.89
N ASP A 46 -6.11 -7.42 -0.81
CA ASP A 46 -6.60 -8.80 -0.98
C ASP A 46 -6.18 -9.38 -2.34
N GLN A 47 -6.31 -8.59 -3.42
CA GLN A 47 -5.87 -8.99 -4.75
C GLN A 47 -4.36 -9.21 -4.82
N SER A 48 -3.59 -8.32 -4.19
CA SER A 48 -2.12 -8.43 -4.14
C SER A 48 -1.69 -9.65 -3.33
N GLN A 49 -2.39 -9.95 -2.22
CA GLN A 49 -2.11 -11.10 -1.37
C GLN A 49 -2.44 -12.42 -2.10
N GLN A 50 -3.54 -12.49 -2.86
CA GLN A 50 -3.82 -13.63 -3.73
C GLN A 50 -2.80 -13.79 -4.87
N ALA A 51 -2.40 -12.69 -5.51
CA ALA A 51 -1.40 -12.73 -6.57
C ALA A 51 -0.04 -13.20 -6.05
N LEU A 52 0.34 -12.78 -4.84
CA LEU A 52 1.54 -13.23 -4.16
C LEU A 52 1.46 -14.71 -3.80
N ASP A 53 0.34 -15.21 -3.26
CA ASP A 53 0.16 -16.63 -2.94
C ASP A 53 0.26 -17.52 -4.19
N GLN A 54 -0.32 -17.06 -5.31
CA GLN A 54 -0.19 -17.74 -6.61
C GLN A 54 1.25 -17.70 -7.13
N GLY A 55 1.93 -16.56 -7.01
CA GLY A 55 3.33 -16.40 -7.40
C GLY A 55 4.25 -17.31 -6.60
N GLN A 56 4.03 -17.42 -5.29
CA GLN A 56 4.80 -18.29 -4.41
C GLN A 56 4.63 -19.77 -4.79
N LYS A 57 3.40 -20.21 -5.09
CA LYS A 57 3.13 -21.57 -5.57
C LYS A 57 3.79 -21.87 -6.92
N GLN A 58 3.78 -20.91 -7.85
CA GLN A 58 4.48 -21.06 -9.13
C GLN A 58 6.00 -21.13 -8.96
N LEU A 59 6.55 -20.32 -8.06
CA LEU A 59 7.97 -20.34 -7.72
C LEU A 59 8.37 -21.67 -7.07
N ASP A 60 7.58 -22.17 -6.13
CA ASP A 60 7.83 -23.46 -5.47
C ASP A 60 7.78 -24.62 -6.49
N ALA A 61 6.78 -24.62 -7.37
CA ALA A 61 6.70 -25.59 -8.47
C ALA A 61 7.87 -25.48 -9.45
N SER A 62 8.34 -24.27 -9.75
CA SER A 62 9.51 -24.02 -10.61
C SER A 62 10.79 -24.48 -9.93
N GLN A 63 10.95 -24.20 -8.63
CA GLN A 63 12.07 -24.65 -7.81
C GLN A 63 12.16 -26.17 -7.78
N LYS A 64 11.02 -26.86 -7.62
CA LYS A 64 10.95 -28.34 -7.63
C LYS A 64 11.41 -28.93 -8.97
N ARG A 65 10.93 -28.36 -10.08
CA ARG A 65 11.35 -28.76 -11.43
C ARG A 65 12.84 -28.50 -11.68
N ILE A 66 13.36 -27.38 -11.17
CA ILE A 66 14.78 -27.07 -11.23
C ILE A 66 15.57 -28.08 -10.39
N ASP A 67 15.14 -28.42 -9.19
CA ASP A 67 15.82 -29.42 -8.34
C ASP A 67 15.86 -30.81 -9.00
N GLU A 68 14.77 -31.24 -9.63
CA GLU A 68 14.69 -32.49 -10.39
C GLU A 68 15.62 -32.46 -11.62
N ALA A 69 15.57 -31.39 -12.42
CA ALA A 69 16.45 -31.21 -13.58
C ALA A 69 17.94 -31.05 -13.19
N SER A 70 18.21 -30.51 -12.00
CA SER A 70 19.58 -30.37 -11.46
C SER A 70 20.17 -31.71 -11.04
N LYS A 71 19.33 -32.61 -10.50
CA LYS A 71 19.74 -33.98 -10.19
C LYS A 71 20.03 -34.79 -11.45
N GLU A 72 19.31 -34.54 -12.55
CA GLU A 72 19.54 -35.20 -13.84
C GLU A 72 20.76 -34.63 -14.61
N SER A 73 21.06 -33.34 -14.48
CA SER A 73 22.07 -32.66 -15.32
C SER A 73 23.47 -32.48 -14.71
N GLY A 74 23.73 -32.95 -13.49
CA GLY A 74 25.10 -33.19 -13.03
C GLY A 74 26.02 -31.96 -12.85
N GLY A 75 25.52 -30.73 -12.65
CA GLY A 75 26.36 -29.71 -11.98
C GLY A 75 26.25 -28.22 -12.35
N THR A 76 25.38 -27.75 -13.25
CA THR A 76 25.41 -26.31 -13.67
C THR A 76 24.28 -25.45 -13.07
N SER A 77 23.56 -25.95 -12.04
CA SER A 77 22.33 -25.30 -11.53
C SER A 77 22.53 -24.31 -10.38
N GLY A 78 23.77 -24.03 -9.96
CA GLY A 78 24.05 -23.14 -8.82
C GLY A 78 23.52 -21.71 -9.00
N SER A 79 23.54 -21.19 -10.23
CA SER A 79 23.06 -19.82 -10.50
C SER A 79 21.53 -19.70 -10.58
N THR A 80 20.82 -20.77 -10.97
CA THR A 80 19.35 -20.73 -11.10
C THR A 80 18.67 -20.95 -9.74
N LYS A 81 19.21 -21.84 -8.90
CA LYS A 81 18.70 -22.09 -7.55
C LYS A 81 18.82 -20.82 -6.68
N GLY A 82 19.95 -20.12 -6.73
CA GLY A 82 20.11 -18.83 -6.06
C GLY A 82 19.16 -17.75 -6.55
N ALA A 83 18.86 -17.69 -7.85
CA ALA A 83 17.92 -16.73 -8.42
C ALA A 83 16.47 -17.00 -7.98
N THR A 84 16.08 -18.27 -7.83
CA THR A 84 14.75 -18.67 -7.38
C THR A 84 14.60 -18.51 -5.86
N ASP A 85 15.62 -18.81 -5.06
CA ASP A 85 15.64 -18.55 -3.62
C ASP A 85 15.54 -17.04 -3.32
N GLU A 86 16.25 -16.22 -4.10
CA GLU A 86 16.19 -14.75 -3.99
C GLU A 86 14.81 -14.21 -4.41
N ALA A 87 14.20 -14.76 -5.47
CA ALA A 87 12.85 -14.41 -5.89
C ALA A 87 11.79 -14.81 -4.84
N SER A 88 11.89 -16.01 -4.25
CA SER A 88 11.04 -16.43 -3.14
C SER A 88 11.19 -15.52 -1.93
N LYS A 89 12.43 -15.15 -1.53
CA LYS A 89 12.65 -14.19 -0.45
C LYS A 89 12.03 -12.82 -0.72
N ARG A 90 12.14 -12.33 -1.95
CA ARG A 90 11.54 -11.05 -2.36
C ARG A 90 10.02 -11.10 -2.34
N LEU A 91 9.40 -12.21 -2.77
CA LEU A 91 7.95 -12.40 -2.63
C LEU A 91 7.53 -12.51 -1.17
N ASP A 92 8.28 -13.23 -0.34
CA ASP A 92 7.97 -13.39 1.08
C ASP A 92 8.02 -12.05 1.82
N ASN A 93 9.04 -11.23 1.53
CA ASN A 93 9.15 -9.86 2.03
C ASN A 93 8.05 -8.96 1.48
N ALA A 94 7.69 -9.09 0.19
CA ALA A 94 6.57 -8.33 -0.39
C ALA A 94 5.23 -8.71 0.26
N SER A 95 4.98 -9.99 0.53
CA SER A 95 3.78 -10.46 1.21
C SER A 95 3.70 -9.98 2.65
N LYS A 96 4.82 -10.03 3.39
CA LYS A 96 4.93 -9.45 4.73
C LYS A 96 4.76 -7.94 4.73
N LEU A 97 5.31 -7.24 3.74
CA LEU A 97 5.13 -5.81 3.56
C LEU A 97 3.66 -5.49 3.30
N THR A 98 2.99 -6.21 2.39
CA THR A 98 1.57 -6.04 2.10
C THR A 98 0.71 -6.29 3.33
N GLY A 99 0.95 -7.38 4.09
CA GLY A 99 0.26 -7.64 5.35
C GLY A 99 0.49 -6.54 6.40
N CYS A 100 1.74 -6.09 6.54
CA CYS A 100 2.09 -5.01 7.47
C CYS A 100 1.43 -3.68 7.08
N LEU A 101 1.39 -3.33 5.78
CA LEU A 101 0.64 -2.16 5.31
C LEU A 101 -0.88 -2.31 5.51
N ALA A 102 -1.40 -3.55 5.44
CA ALA A 102 -2.80 -3.83 5.75
C ALA A 102 -3.14 -3.47 7.20
N ASP A 103 -2.32 -3.96 8.13
CA ASP A 103 -2.47 -3.74 9.56
C ASP A 103 -2.20 -2.27 9.95
N ALA A 104 -1.28 -1.61 9.24
CA ALA A 104 -0.96 -0.20 9.44
C ALA A 104 -2.11 0.74 9.01
N GLY A 105 -2.89 0.36 7.98
CA GLY A 105 -4.02 1.15 7.48
C GLY A 105 -3.61 2.56 7.06
N THR A 106 -4.12 3.58 7.77
CA THR A 106 -3.81 5.00 7.53
C THR A 106 -2.72 5.56 8.45
N ASP A 107 -2.12 4.74 9.31
CA ASP A 107 -1.06 5.16 10.22
C ASP A 107 0.28 5.27 9.47
N VAL A 108 0.64 6.50 9.11
CA VAL A 108 1.85 6.83 8.34
C VAL A 108 3.12 6.33 9.04
N SER A 109 3.14 6.31 10.38
CA SER A 109 4.31 5.86 11.14
C SER A 109 4.47 4.34 11.01
N ALA A 110 3.37 3.61 11.14
CA ALA A 110 3.36 2.16 10.95
C ALA A 110 3.70 1.77 9.50
N VAL A 111 3.22 2.52 8.50
CA VAL A 111 3.58 2.30 7.09
C VAL A 111 5.08 2.52 6.86
N GLN A 112 5.67 3.57 7.45
CA GLN A 112 7.11 3.82 7.38
C GLN A 112 7.93 2.70 8.03
N ASP A 113 7.50 2.20 9.19
CA ASP A 113 8.13 1.06 9.85
C ASP A 113 8.02 -0.23 9.01
N CYS A 114 6.86 -0.47 8.40
CA CYS A 114 6.67 -1.61 7.49
C CYS A 114 7.61 -1.54 6.29
N GLN A 115 7.73 -0.37 5.65
CA GLN A 115 8.67 -0.17 4.55
C GLN A 115 10.12 -0.33 5.01
N ALA A 116 10.53 0.29 6.12
CA ALA A 116 11.90 0.18 6.64
C ALA A 116 12.28 -1.27 6.99
N LYS A 117 11.29 -2.10 7.35
CA LYS A 117 11.50 -3.49 7.78
C LYS A 117 11.52 -4.50 6.63
N TYR A 118 10.80 -4.23 5.54
CA TYR A 118 10.61 -5.20 4.45
C TYR A 118 10.95 -4.69 3.03
N ALA A 119 11.18 -3.39 2.84
CA ALA A 119 11.72 -2.84 1.60
C ALA A 119 13.27 -2.82 1.69
N PRO A 120 13.97 -3.67 0.91
CA PRO A 120 15.44 -3.72 0.88
C PRO A 120 16.07 -2.52 0.19
#